data_AF-A0A1G3KAI9-F1
#
_entry.id   AF-A0A1G3KAI9-F1
#
_cell.length_a   1.000
_cell.length_b   1.000
_cell.length_c   1.000
_cell.angle_alpha   90.00
_cell.angle_beta   90.00
_cell.angle_gamma   90.00
#
_symmetry.space_group_name_H-M   'P 1'
#
loop_
_entity.id
_entity.type
_entity.pdbx_description
1 polymer ?
#
loop_
_entity_poly.entity_id
_entity_poly.type
_entity_poly.pdbx_seq_one_letter_code
_entity_poly.pdbx_strand_id
1 'polypeptide(L)'
;MKSYSFADLFAGCGGLSLGLSQAGLKGKFAIERDPMAFETFSANFIESPLPSVAFDWPAWLAKQAWDIELLLAQHKDDLVGLQGTIDVLAGGPPCQGFSFAGRRVEGDPRNLLFEKYVEVVGALQPQALILENVPGMRVAHARRNVVDLPVPGEQVEKPKSFYDKLVDSLDVAGYKMEAMLVDSSRFGVPQRRSRLIAVGIRKDLCEWLDGGIARMFVLLEEARLAQLKELGLPEAVSASSALSDLETAGREMIDCTDPESTRGFREVKYGAPTTTYQRLMQAGHDGSMDSMRLARHRDDVRERFARILVECRKGVRMNDESRKTYGLKKHRIYPMDSGEPAPPVPASGRIRGDRRLSGYRDERPRPSATHARVGARQPRCGKRHAARAALSHPPGRNRMNRLASTIADLIRDKLSQAPGGEHGEVRLIFHGPQKEILAKVFDLLAVDGEVGPKVPILLQLPSLAPGEENPPVGVSGCCDDTHLLNLRNSPSQPTFLALVPPGQHSMRSVTSTTDEFGVAAANNGGNVPFEDWWADEFIQELVRVGVGQAGIQEQQQRDDARTLVGRAASAADEMDPERTQRAAAWKVLSRLFSVVPGLAGLTPAQQVDTFGKPGQFLLGNTVMF
;
A
#
# COMPACT_ATOMS: atom_id res chain seq x y z
N MET A 1 -11.05 -43.09 5.61
CA MET A 1 -10.63 -42.35 4.40
C MET A 1 -9.22 -41.87 4.60
N LYS A 2 -8.42 -41.78 3.53
CA LYS A 2 -7.11 -41.12 3.57
C LYS A 2 -7.35 -39.64 3.91
N SER A 3 -6.65 -39.12 4.92
CA SER A 3 -6.72 -37.71 5.30
C SER A 3 -5.64 -36.96 4.53
N TYR A 4 -6.04 -35.97 3.73
CA TYR A 4 -5.12 -35.14 2.96
C TYR A 4 -4.59 -34.00 3.84
N SER A 5 -3.41 -33.51 3.49
CA SER A 5 -2.69 -32.46 4.20
C SER A 5 -2.51 -31.24 3.31
N PHE A 6 -2.43 -30.05 3.92
CA PHE A 6 -2.18 -28.83 3.18
C PHE A 6 -1.22 -27.87 3.89
N ALA A 7 -0.56 -27.01 3.11
CA ALA A 7 0.07 -25.79 3.59
C ALA A 7 -0.54 -24.59 2.86
N ASP A 8 -0.60 -23.43 3.52
CA ASP A 8 -1.24 -22.22 2.98
C ASP A 8 -0.24 -21.05 2.93
N LEU A 9 0.08 -20.57 1.73
CA LEU A 9 0.96 -19.42 1.53
C LEU A 9 0.12 -18.16 1.32
N PHE A 10 0.56 -17.03 1.88
CA PHE A 10 -0.20 -15.78 1.85
C PHE A 10 -1.58 -15.96 2.51
N ALA A 11 -1.60 -16.64 3.66
CA ALA A 11 -2.81 -17.15 4.30
C ALA A 11 -3.79 -16.06 4.78
N GLY A 12 -3.32 -14.82 4.95
CA GLY A 12 -4.09 -13.75 5.57
C GLY A 12 -4.58 -14.15 6.95
N CYS A 13 -5.84 -13.84 7.25
CA CYS A 13 -6.51 -14.30 8.47
C CYS A 13 -6.97 -15.77 8.42
N GLY A 14 -6.66 -16.52 7.36
CA GLY A 14 -6.93 -17.96 7.25
C GLY A 14 -8.27 -18.34 6.64
N GLY A 15 -8.93 -17.47 5.87
CA GLY A 15 -10.21 -17.82 5.22
C GLY A 15 -10.15 -19.04 4.30
N LEU A 16 -9.06 -19.18 3.51
CA LEU A 16 -8.83 -20.35 2.66
C LEU A 16 -8.48 -21.60 3.50
N SER A 17 -7.59 -21.45 4.48
CA SER A 17 -7.26 -22.47 5.47
C SER A 17 -8.49 -23.03 6.21
N LEU A 18 -9.45 -22.17 6.59
CA LEU A 18 -10.71 -22.60 7.22
C LEU A 18 -11.51 -23.50 6.29
N GLY A 19 -11.69 -23.07 5.03
CA GLY A 19 -12.43 -23.85 4.03
C GLY A 19 -11.80 -25.22 3.76
N LEU A 20 -10.48 -25.29 3.64
CA LEU A 20 -9.76 -26.56 3.46
C LEU A 20 -9.87 -27.48 4.67
N SER A 21 -9.78 -26.92 5.88
CA SER A 21 -9.94 -27.67 7.13
C SER A 21 -11.36 -28.22 7.27
N GLN A 22 -12.37 -27.42 6.95
CA GLN A 22 -13.78 -27.86 6.93
C GLN A 22 -14.06 -28.92 5.86
N ALA A 23 -13.30 -28.94 4.77
CA ALA A 23 -13.34 -30.02 3.78
C ALA A 23 -12.62 -31.31 4.25
N GLY A 24 -12.04 -31.31 5.46
CA GLY A 24 -11.41 -32.46 6.10
C GLY A 24 -9.90 -32.58 5.85
N LEU A 25 -9.26 -31.56 5.28
CA LEU A 25 -7.81 -31.53 5.13
C LEU A 25 -7.14 -31.10 6.44
N LYS A 26 -5.93 -31.60 6.69
CA LYS A 26 -5.13 -31.25 7.88
C LYS A 26 -4.08 -30.20 7.53
N GLY A 27 -4.07 -29.10 8.25
CA GLY A 27 -3.05 -28.07 8.09
C GLY A 27 -1.69 -28.58 8.53
N LYS A 28 -0.64 -28.24 7.80
CA LYS A 28 0.76 -28.43 8.21
C LYS A 28 1.31 -27.11 8.71
N PHE A 29 1.32 -26.09 7.87
CA PHE A 29 1.71 -24.74 8.27
C PHE A 29 1.03 -23.70 7.39
N ALA A 30 1.07 -22.45 7.84
CA ALA A 30 0.63 -21.31 7.05
C ALA A 30 1.70 -20.21 7.09
N ILE A 31 1.83 -19.46 6.01
CA ILE A 31 2.79 -18.36 5.87
C ILE A 31 2.02 -17.09 5.58
N GLU A 32 2.14 -16.10 6.47
CA GLU A 32 1.55 -14.77 6.32
C GLU A 32 2.54 -13.73 6.83
N ARG A 33 2.75 -12.66 6.06
CA ARG A 33 3.74 -11.63 6.37
C ARG A 33 3.17 -10.53 7.26
N ASP A 34 1.90 -10.19 7.10
CA ASP A 34 1.24 -9.15 7.89
C ASP A 34 1.02 -9.64 9.33
N PRO A 35 1.62 -8.97 10.34
CA PRO A 35 1.50 -9.42 11.72
C PRO A 35 0.06 -9.44 12.26
N MET A 36 -0.80 -8.50 11.84
CA MET A 36 -2.19 -8.47 12.30
C MET A 36 -3.02 -9.60 11.69
N ALA A 37 -2.79 -9.89 10.40
CA ALA A 37 -3.42 -11.02 9.74
C ALA A 37 -2.97 -12.35 10.35
N PHE A 38 -1.66 -12.50 10.63
CA PHE A 38 -1.13 -13.69 11.30
C PHE A 38 -1.64 -13.80 12.74
N GLU A 39 -1.78 -12.71 13.48
CA GLU A 39 -2.36 -12.72 14.84
C GLU A 39 -3.80 -13.25 14.81
N THR A 40 -4.61 -12.78 13.84
CA THR A 40 -5.96 -13.31 13.62
C THR A 40 -5.93 -14.79 13.27
N PHE A 41 -5.00 -15.20 12.40
CA PHE A 41 -4.80 -16.62 12.07
C PHE A 41 -4.42 -17.44 13.32
N SER A 42 -3.46 -16.97 14.12
CA SER A 42 -3.00 -17.65 15.34
C SER A 42 -4.13 -17.88 16.33
N ALA A 43 -4.92 -16.83 16.59
CA ALA A 43 -6.08 -16.92 17.48
C ALA A 43 -7.05 -18.05 17.06
N ASN A 44 -7.31 -18.18 15.75
CA ASN A 44 -8.31 -19.11 15.20
C ASN A 44 -7.80 -20.52 14.89
N PHE A 45 -6.50 -20.70 14.63
CA PHE A 45 -5.94 -21.97 14.12
C PHE A 45 -4.89 -22.59 15.03
N ILE A 46 -4.32 -21.81 15.96
CA ILE A 46 -3.19 -22.23 16.80
C ILE A 46 -3.59 -22.21 18.27
N GLU A 47 -4.11 -21.08 18.75
CA GLU A 47 -4.38 -20.85 20.17
C GLU A 47 -5.72 -21.45 20.61
N SER A 48 -6.77 -21.24 19.81
CA SER A 48 -8.11 -21.76 20.08
C SER A 48 -8.75 -22.35 18.82
N PRO A 49 -8.15 -23.41 18.24
CA PRO A 49 -8.69 -24.02 17.03
C PRO A 49 -10.06 -24.65 17.27
N LEU A 50 -10.93 -24.51 16.28
CA LEU A 50 -12.16 -25.30 16.23
C LEU A 50 -11.83 -26.80 16.22
N PRO A 51 -12.68 -27.68 16.78
CA PRO A 51 -12.41 -29.13 16.80
C PRO A 51 -12.18 -29.76 15.42
N SER A 52 -12.77 -29.17 14.37
CA SER A 52 -12.61 -29.61 12.97
C SER A 52 -11.34 -29.06 12.30
N VAL A 53 -10.54 -28.26 13.00
CA VAL A 53 -9.36 -27.57 12.49
C VAL A 53 -8.15 -28.04 13.28
N ALA A 54 -7.15 -28.57 12.58
CA ALA A 54 -5.92 -29.02 13.21
C ALA A 54 -4.72 -28.68 12.32
N PHE A 55 -3.72 -28.02 12.91
CA PHE A 55 -2.42 -27.76 12.31
C PHE A 55 -1.34 -28.58 13.00
N ASP A 56 -0.72 -29.47 12.23
CA ASP A 56 0.49 -30.21 12.62
C ASP A 56 1.73 -29.38 12.29
N TRP A 57 1.87 -28.28 13.05
CA TRP A 57 2.88 -27.24 12.81
C TRP A 57 4.30 -27.77 13.06
N PRO A 58 5.21 -27.71 12.07
CA PRO A 58 6.57 -28.22 12.24
C PRO A 58 7.32 -27.51 13.37
N ALA A 59 8.02 -28.29 14.22
CA ALA A 59 8.72 -27.74 15.38
C ALA A 59 9.84 -26.73 15.03
N TRP A 60 10.41 -26.85 13.83
CA TRP A 60 11.46 -25.94 13.33
C TRP A 60 10.90 -24.59 12.86
N LEU A 61 9.60 -24.50 12.56
CA LEU A 61 8.98 -23.29 12.02
C LEU A 61 8.33 -22.50 13.16
N ALA A 62 8.87 -21.32 13.47
CA ALA A 62 8.25 -20.45 14.48
C ALA A 62 6.83 -20.05 14.06
N LYS A 63 5.90 -20.00 15.03
CA LYS A 63 4.51 -19.57 14.84
C LYS A 63 4.43 -18.04 14.91
N GLN A 64 4.90 -17.38 13.87
CA GLN A 64 4.96 -15.92 13.75
C GLN A 64 4.64 -15.48 12.32
N ALA A 65 4.52 -14.17 12.12
CA ALA A 65 4.47 -13.61 10.78
C ALA A 65 5.78 -13.89 10.04
N TRP A 66 5.68 -14.45 8.83
CA TRP A 66 6.79 -14.85 7.98
C TRP A 66 6.71 -14.17 6.63
N ASP A 67 7.82 -13.58 6.22
CA ASP A 67 8.05 -13.27 4.81
C ASP A 67 8.50 -14.55 4.07
N ILE A 68 7.93 -14.80 2.89
CA ILE A 68 8.23 -15.99 2.10
C ILE A 68 9.69 -16.05 1.65
N GLU A 69 10.34 -14.90 1.42
CA GLU A 69 11.76 -14.83 1.06
C GLU A 69 12.63 -15.22 2.26
N LEU A 70 12.26 -14.78 3.45
CA LEU A 70 12.96 -15.14 4.68
C LEU A 70 12.79 -16.63 5.01
N LEU A 71 11.58 -17.16 4.83
CA LEU A 71 11.30 -18.59 4.96
C LEU A 71 12.21 -19.40 4.04
N LEU A 72 12.26 -19.05 2.75
CA LEU A 72 13.12 -19.72 1.78
C LEU A 72 14.61 -19.55 2.13
N ALA A 73 15.04 -18.39 2.60
CA ALA A 73 16.44 -18.17 2.98
C ALA A 73 16.87 -19.00 4.19
N GLN A 74 15.98 -19.22 5.16
CA GLN A 74 16.31 -19.87 6.44
C GLN A 74 15.97 -21.36 6.47
N HIS A 75 14.93 -21.79 5.73
CA HIS A 75 14.29 -23.08 5.91
C HIS A 75 14.06 -23.85 4.59
N LYS A 76 14.80 -23.55 3.52
CA LYS A 76 14.66 -24.26 2.24
C LYS A 76 14.84 -25.77 2.38
N ASP A 77 15.87 -26.21 3.10
CA ASP A 77 16.15 -27.63 3.29
C ASP A 77 15.09 -28.31 4.17
N ASP A 78 14.56 -27.58 5.16
CA ASP A 78 13.46 -28.07 5.99
C ASP A 78 12.17 -28.26 5.17
N LEU A 79 11.88 -27.34 4.24
CA LEU A 79 10.78 -27.47 3.28
C LEU A 79 10.97 -28.69 2.37
N VAL A 80 12.19 -28.92 1.86
CA VAL A 80 12.51 -30.13 1.09
C VAL A 80 12.30 -31.39 1.94
N GLY A 81 12.62 -31.34 3.25
CA GLY A 81 12.33 -32.42 4.19
C GLY A 81 10.84 -32.74 4.36
N LEU A 82 9.93 -31.84 3.98
CA LEU A 82 8.48 -32.05 3.99
C LEU A 82 7.93 -32.64 2.69
N GLN A 83 8.76 -32.94 1.69
CA GLN A 83 8.32 -33.56 0.45
C GLN A 83 7.51 -34.84 0.70
N GLY A 84 6.39 -34.98 0.00
CA GLY A 84 5.47 -36.11 0.15
C GLY A 84 4.60 -36.08 1.41
N THR A 85 4.78 -35.08 2.30
CA THR A 85 3.95 -34.89 3.51
C THR A 85 2.85 -33.84 3.35
N ILE A 86 2.86 -33.10 2.23
CA ILE A 86 1.89 -32.06 1.87
C ILE A 86 1.22 -32.48 0.56
N ASP A 87 -0.08 -32.74 0.61
CA ASP A 87 -0.85 -33.12 -0.58
C ASP A 87 -1.27 -31.88 -1.38
N VAL A 88 -1.65 -30.79 -0.70
CA VAL A 88 -2.15 -29.55 -1.31
C VAL A 88 -1.34 -28.34 -0.85
N LEU A 89 -0.82 -27.55 -1.79
CA LEU A 89 -0.33 -26.20 -1.49
C LEU A 89 -1.38 -25.19 -1.90
N ALA A 90 -1.91 -24.46 -0.93
CA ALA A 90 -2.88 -23.40 -1.12
C ALA A 90 -2.19 -22.04 -1.05
N GLY A 91 -2.78 -21.04 -1.70
CA GLY A 91 -2.30 -19.66 -1.65
C GLY A 91 -2.05 -19.04 -3.01
N GLY A 92 -2.37 -17.76 -3.14
CA GLY A 92 -2.13 -17.00 -4.36
C GLY A 92 -1.15 -15.84 -4.10
N PRO A 93 -0.03 -15.73 -4.82
CA PRO A 93 0.86 -14.58 -4.66
C PRO A 93 0.11 -13.28 -5.01
N PRO A 94 0.34 -12.18 -4.27
CA PRO A 94 -0.38 -10.93 -4.47
C PRO A 94 -0.07 -10.33 -5.85
N CYS A 95 -1.11 -10.08 -6.65
CA CYS A 95 -1.01 -9.60 -8.04
C CYS A 95 -1.04 -8.05 -8.15
N GLN A 96 -0.56 -7.34 -7.13
CA GLN A 96 -0.77 -5.89 -6.99
C GLN A 96 -0.08 -5.05 -8.08
N GLY A 97 0.98 -5.56 -8.73
CA GLY A 97 1.65 -4.90 -9.86
C GLY A 97 0.89 -4.90 -11.19
N PHE A 98 -0.17 -5.72 -11.34
CA PHE A 98 -0.83 -5.97 -12.63
C PHE A 98 -2.37 -5.88 -12.60
N SER A 99 -2.98 -5.46 -11.49
CA SER A 99 -4.45 -5.36 -11.37
C SER A 99 -5.02 -4.04 -11.95
N PHE A 100 -6.25 -4.09 -12.48
CA PHE A 100 -7.01 -2.95 -13.03
C PHE A 100 -7.14 -1.71 -12.12
N ALA A 101 -6.84 -1.83 -10.82
CA ALA A 101 -6.96 -0.75 -9.83
C ALA A 101 -5.61 -0.14 -9.40
N GLY A 102 -4.47 -0.70 -9.85
CA GLY A 102 -3.13 -0.16 -9.63
C GLY A 102 -2.50 0.32 -10.94
N ARG A 103 -1.74 1.42 -10.92
CA ARG A 103 -0.87 1.77 -12.06
C ARG A 103 0.32 0.80 -12.06
N ARG A 104 0.58 0.24 -13.24
CA ARG A 104 1.57 -0.80 -13.57
C ARG A 104 2.98 -0.37 -13.12
N VAL A 105 3.71 -1.28 -12.47
CA VAL A 105 5.13 -1.11 -12.14
C VAL A 105 5.82 -2.43 -12.46
N GLU A 106 6.54 -2.50 -13.59
CA GLU A 106 7.20 -3.74 -14.03
C GLU A 106 8.33 -4.19 -13.08
N GLY A 107 8.96 -3.27 -12.34
CA GLY A 107 9.97 -3.55 -11.32
C GLY A 107 9.46 -3.58 -9.87
N ASP A 108 8.19 -3.93 -9.65
CA ASP A 108 7.66 -4.11 -8.29
C ASP A 108 8.21 -5.43 -7.70
N PRO A 109 8.85 -5.44 -6.51
CA PRO A 109 9.32 -6.69 -5.89
C PRO A 109 8.18 -7.69 -5.62
N ARG A 110 6.92 -7.24 -5.55
CA ARG A 110 5.75 -8.13 -5.50
C ARG A 110 5.57 -8.94 -6.78
N ASN A 111 6.14 -8.50 -7.90
CA ASN A 111 6.21 -9.26 -9.14
C ASN A 111 7.21 -10.42 -9.05
N LEU A 112 8.07 -10.49 -8.02
CA LEU A 112 8.98 -11.63 -7.77
C LEU A 112 8.36 -12.66 -6.82
N LEU A 113 7.27 -12.31 -6.11
CA LEU A 113 6.63 -13.22 -5.15
C LEU A 113 6.06 -14.48 -5.80
N PHE A 114 5.71 -14.43 -7.09
CA PHE A 114 5.32 -15.64 -7.81
C PHE A 114 6.50 -16.58 -8.05
N GLU A 115 7.72 -16.04 -8.26
CA GLU A 115 8.93 -16.86 -8.39
C GLU A 115 9.23 -17.56 -7.07
N LYS A 116 9.09 -16.85 -5.95
CA LYS A 116 9.21 -17.43 -4.59
C LYS A 116 8.15 -18.49 -4.32
N TYR A 117 6.91 -18.26 -4.76
CA TYR A 117 5.86 -19.28 -4.71
C TYR A 117 6.25 -20.53 -5.50
N VAL A 118 6.75 -20.37 -6.75
CA VAL A 118 7.24 -21.49 -7.57
C VAL A 118 8.44 -22.19 -6.91
N GLU A 119 9.31 -21.46 -6.21
CA GLU A 119 10.42 -22.03 -5.45
C GLU A 119 9.92 -22.93 -4.30
N VAL A 120 8.89 -22.49 -3.57
CA VAL A 120 8.25 -23.32 -2.53
C VAL A 120 7.54 -24.53 -3.14
N VAL A 121 6.84 -24.39 -4.27
CA VAL A 121 6.27 -25.52 -5.02
C VAL A 121 7.36 -26.52 -5.40
N GLY A 122 8.50 -26.03 -5.88
CA GLY A 122 9.67 -26.81 -6.20
C GLY A 122 10.22 -27.58 -5.01
N ALA A 123 10.31 -26.93 -3.84
CA ALA A 123 10.79 -27.54 -2.61
C ALA A 123 9.82 -28.57 -2.03
N LEU A 124 8.51 -28.31 -2.02
CA LEU A 124 7.51 -29.17 -1.37
C LEU A 124 7.00 -30.31 -2.28
N GLN A 125 7.00 -30.12 -3.60
CA GLN A 125 6.45 -31.06 -4.59
C GLN A 125 5.03 -31.59 -4.26
N PRO A 126 4.05 -30.72 -3.91
CA PRO A 126 2.69 -31.15 -3.56
C PRO A 126 2.00 -31.90 -4.72
N GLN A 127 0.93 -32.66 -4.41
CA GLN A 127 0.16 -33.34 -5.44
C GLN A 127 -0.76 -32.37 -6.21
N ALA A 128 -1.28 -31.36 -5.49
CA ALA A 128 -2.15 -30.34 -6.04
C ALA A 128 -1.80 -28.94 -5.54
N LEU A 129 -2.13 -27.94 -6.35
CA LEU A 129 -2.01 -26.51 -6.06
C LEU A 129 -3.40 -25.89 -6.10
N ILE A 130 -3.72 -24.98 -5.17
CA ILE A 130 -4.94 -24.17 -5.20
C ILE A 130 -4.55 -22.69 -5.08
N LEU A 131 -4.75 -21.95 -6.15
CA LEU A 131 -4.45 -20.53 -6.22
C LEU A 131 -5.74 -19.72 -6.35
N GLU A 132 -5.92 -18.77 -5.45
CA GLU A 132 -6.98 -17.77 -5.51
C GLU A 132 -6.40 -16.42 -5.97
N ASN A 133 -7.11 -15.73 -6.87
CA ASN A 133 -6.77 -14.34 -7.18
C ASN A 133 -7.97 -13.56 -7.74
N VAL A 134 -7.76 -12.27 -8.02
CA VAL A 134 -8.76 -11.42 -8.66
C VAL A 134 -8.93 -11.77 -10.16
N PRO A 135 -10.14 -11.61 -10.74
CA PRO A 135 -10.41 -11.91 -12.15
C PRO A 135 -9.51 -11.20 -13.16
N GLY A 136 -8.99 -10.01 -12.80
CA GLY A 136 -8.11 -9.20 -13.65
C GLY A 136 -6.76 -9.85 -13.95
N MET A 137 -6.41 -10.97 -13.29
CA MET A 137 -5.14 -11.65 -13.46
C MET A 137 -4.95 -12.32 -14.85
N ARG A 138 -6.05 -12.71 -15.52
CA ARG A 138 -6.05 -13.31 -16.88
C ARG A 138 -6.01 -12.31 -18.02
N VAL A 139 -5.98 -11.01 -17.72
CA VAL A 139 -5.97 -9.99 -18.76
C VAL A 139 -4.52 -9.80 -19.23
N ALA A 140 -4.23 -10.22 -20.46
CA ALA A 140 -3.01 -9.84 -21.16
C ALA A 140 -3.02 -8.31 -21.34
N HIS A 141 -2.12 -7.62 -20.65
CA HIS A 141 -2.06 -6.16 -20.74
C HIS A 141 -1.28 -5.78 -22.01
N ALA A 142 -1.95 -5.80 -23.15
CA ALA A 142 -1.40 -5.20 -24.37
C ALA A 142 -1.13 -3.70 -24.14
N ARG A 143 -0.03 -3.21 -24.71
CA ARG A 143 0.21 -1.78 -24.90
C ARG A 143 -0.96 -1.21 -25.71
N ARG A 144 -1.95 -0.63 -25.04
CA ARG A 144 -2.77 0.40 -25.71
C ARG A 144 -1.91 1.65 -25.70
N ASN A 145 -1.18 1.83 -26.80
CA ASN A 145 -0.77 3.10 -27.41
C ASN A 145 0.43 2.83 -28.33
N VAL A 146 0.22 2.23 -29.49
CA VAL A 146 0.59 2.75 -30.82
C VAL A 146 -0.31 2.01 -31.82
N VAL A 147 -0.97 2.74 -32.71
CA VAL A 147 -1.64 2.13 -33.87
C VAL A 147 -0.55 1.88 -34.91
N ASP A 148 0.35 0.93 -34.64
CA ASP A 148 1.29 0.48 -35.66
C ASP A 148 0.54 -0.47 -36.58
N LEU A 149 0.41 -0.06 -37.85
CA LEU A 149 -0.10 -0.93 -38.91
C LEU A 149 0.78 -2.18 -38.96
N PRO A 150 0.20 -3.40 -38.96
CA PRO A 150 0.99 -4.62 -38.97
C PRO A 150 1.81 -4.71 -40.27
N VAL A 151 3.13 -4.89 -40.12
CA VAL A 151 4.03 -5.26 -41.21
C VAL A 151 3.74 -6.72 -41.59
N PRO A 152 3.45 -7.06 -42.86
CA PRO A 152 3.17 -8.44 -43.25
C PRO A 152 4.41 -9.33 -43.02
N GLY A 153 4.29 -10.33 -42.16
CA GLY A 153 5.32 -11.36 -41.91
C GLY A 153 5.92 -11.39 -40.51
N GLU A 154 5.59 -10.43 -39.64
CA GLU A 154 6.10 -10.41 -38.27
C GLU A 154 5.12 -11.11 -37.31
N GLN A 155 5.56 -12.21 -36.67
CA GLN A 155 4.81 -12.83 -35.58
C GLN A 155 4.91 -11.94 -34.34
N VAL A 156 3.94 -11.06 -34.14
CA VAL A 156 3.83 -10.30 -32.88
C VAL A 156 3.47 -11.27 -31.76
N GLU A 157 4.44 -11.57 -30.88
CA GLU A 157 4.18 -12.34 -29.66
C GLU A 157 3.12 -11.62 -28.81
N LYS A 158 2.02 -12.32 -28.49
CA LYS A 158 0.98 -11.76 -27.63
C LYS A 158 1.59 -11.52 -26.23
N PRO A 159 1.41 -10.32 -25.63
CA PRO A 159 1.91 -10.04 -24.29
C PRO A 159 1.24 -10.98 -23.29
N LYS A 160 2.03 -11.83 -22.61
CA LYS A 160 1.56 -12.79 -21.61
C LYS A 160 1.06 -12.06 -20.36
N SER A 161 -0.09 -12.47 -19.82
CA SER A 161 -0.58 -12.00 -18.53
C SER A 161 0.29 -12.52 -17.38
N PHE A 162 0.15 -11.94 -16.18
CA PHE A 162 0.81 -12.46 -14.98
C PHE A 162 0.42 -13.91 -14.71
N TYR A 163 -0.86 -14.25 -14.92
CA TYR A 163 -1.32 -15.62 -14.83
C TYR A 163 -0.58 -16.53 -15.81
N ASP A 164 -0.40 -16.08 -17.07
CA ASP A 164 0.28 -16.89 -18.08
C ASP A 164 1.75 -17.16 -17.70
N LYS A 165 2.47 -16.15 -17.18
CA LYS A 165 3.85 -16.34 -16.67
C LYS A 165 3.93 -17.32 -15.50
N LEU A 166 2.98 -17.24 -14.58
CA LEU A 166 2.89 -18.16 -13.44
C LEU A 166 2.57 -19.59 -13.92
N VAL A 167 1.62 -19.74 -14.84
CA VAL A 167 1.27 -21.04 -15.45
C VAL A 167 2.46 -21.63 -16.18
N ASP A 168 3.18 -20.84 -16.98
CA ASP A 168 4.39 -21.31 -17.67
C ASP A 168 5.46 -21.79 -16.67
N SER A 169 5.68 -21.05 -15.59
CA SER A 169 6.66 -21.42 -14.55
C SER A 169 6.25 -22.69 -13.80
N LEU A 170 4.95 -22.85 -13.51
CA LEU A 170 4.42 -24.06 -12.89
C LEU A 170 4.40 -25.26 -13.85
N ASP A 171 4.22 -25.03 -15.14
CA ASP A 171 4.33 -26.07 -16.17
C ASP A 171 5.76 -26.63 -16.24
N VAL A 172 6.76 -25.74 -16.21
CA VAL A 172 8.18 -26.12 -16.09
C VAL A 172 8.45 -26.85 -14.76
N ALA A 173 7.81 -26.44 -13.67
CA ALA A 173 7.91 -27.10 -12.37
C ALA A 173 7.14 -28.45 -12.29
N GLY A 174 6.52 -28.90 -13.38
CA GLY A 174 5.89 -30.21 -13.47
C GLY A 174 4.40 -30.24 -13.13
N TYR A 175 3.67 -29.12 -13.25
CA TYR A 175 2.23 -29.04 -12.95
C TYR A 175 1.41 -28.68 -14.17
N LYS A 176 0.25 -29.31 -14.31
CA LYS A 176 -0.78 -28.91 -15.28
C LYS A 176 -1.78 -28.02 -14.56
N MET A 177 -1.99 -26.81 -15.08
CA MET A 177 -2.87 -25.81 -14.49
C MET A 177 -4.19 -25.67 -15.27
N GLU A 178 -5.29 -25.50 -14.57
CA GLU A 178 -6.59 -25.06 -15.12
C GLU A 178 -7.18 -23.97 -14.22
N ALA A 179 -7.96 -23.05 -14.79
CA ALA A 179 -8.61 -22.00 -14.01
C ALA A 179 -9.99 -21.61 -14.49
N MET A 180 -10.83 -21.21 -13.53
CA MET A 180 -12.18 -20.71 -13.77
C MET A 180 -12.48 -19.47 -12.94
N LEU A 181 -13.45 -18.68 -13.41
CA LEU A 181 -14.04 -17.62 -12.62
C LEU A 181 -15.19 -18.17 -11.77
N VAL A 182 -15.11 -17.94 -10.46
CA VAL A 182 -16.09 -18.38 -9.46
C VAL A 182 -16.70 -17.15 -8.80
N ASP A 183 -18.02 -17.04 -8.81
CA ASP A 183 -18.74 -16.03 -8.01
C ASP A 183 -19.20 -16.65 -6.69
N SER A 184 -18.71 -16.11 -5.57
CA SER A 184 -19.07 -16.57 -4.23
C SER A 184 -20.58 -16.54 -3.96
N SER A 185 -21.33 -15.68 -4.65
CA SER A 185 -22.79 -15.57 -4.46
C SER A 185 -23.53 -16.87 -4.77
N ARG A 186 -22.95 -17.75 -5.61
CA ARG A 186 -23.50 -19.07 -5.96
C ARG A 186 -23.21 -20.16 -4.92
N PHE A 187 -22.38 -19.87 -3.92
CA PHE A 187 -21.90 -20.80 -2.88
C PHE A 187 -22.45 -20.43 -1.50
N GLY A 188 -23.63 -19.79 -1.46
CA GLY A 188 -24.29 -19.43 -0.20
C GLY A 188 -23.71 -18.18 0.48
N VAL A 189 -22.75 -17.48 -0.14
CA VAL A 189 -22.19 -16.24 0.39
C VAL A 189 -23.08 -15.06 0.00
N PRO A 190 -23.52 -14.18 0.92
CA PRO A 190 -24.39 -13.05 0.65
C PRO A 190 -23.65 -11.86 0.01
N GLN A 191 -22.70 -12.13 -0.88
CA GLN A 191 -21.90 -11.13 -1.60
C GLN A 191 -21.57 -11.63 -3.01
N ARG A 192 -21.76 -10.75 -4.00
CA ARG A 192 -21.24 -10.92 -5.37
C ARG A 192 -19.75 -10.63 -5.36
N ARG A 193 -18.93 -11.67 -5.49
CA ARG A 193 -17.47 -11.55 -5.49
C ARG A 193 -16.87 -12.62 -6.40
N SER A 194 -16.58 -12.21 -7.62
CA SER A 194 -15.88 -13.05 -8.58
C SER A 194 -14.40 -13.18 -8.22
N ARG A 195 -13.89 -14.40 -8.31
CA ARG A 195 -12.49 -14.80 -8.13
C ARG A 195 -12.03 -15.72 -9.22
N LEU A 196 -10.77 -15.58 -9.62
CA LEU A 196 -10.12 -16.61 -10.40
C LEU A 196 -9.61 -17.68 -9.44
N ILE A 197 -10.12 -18.89 -9.60
CA ILE A 197 -9.62 -20.08 -8.90
C ILE A 197 -8.86 -20.89 -9.92
N ALA A 198 -7.57 -21.08 -9.68
CA ALA A 198 -6.71 -21.93 -10.48
C ALA A 198 -6.29 -23.15 -9.67
N VAL A 199 -6.34 -24.32 -10.29
CA VAL A 199 -5.88 -25.57 -9.70
C VAL A 199 -4.79 -26.16 -10.56
N GLY A 200 -3.72 -26.56 -9.89
CA GLY A 200 -2.61 -27.28 -10.49
C GLY A 200 -2.62 -28.72 -10.04
N ILE A 201 -2.38 -29.67 -10.94
CA ILE A 201 -2.12 -31.06 -10.59
C ILE A 201 -0.75 -31.45 -11.11
N ARG A 202 0.02 -32.15 -10.30
CA ARG A 202 1.35 -32.63 -10.72
C ARG A 202 1.21 -33.56 -11.93
N LYS A 203 2.08 -33.40 -12.93
CA LYS A 203 1.92 -34.02 -14.27
C LYS A 203 1.92 -35.55 -14.23
N ASP A 204 2.68 -36.15 -13.33
CA ASP A 204 2.70 -37.60 -13.07
C ASP A 204 1.34 -38.15 -12.58
N LEU A 205 0.51 -37.30 -11.97
CA LEU A 205 -0.82 -37.67 -11.49
C LEU A 205 -1.93 -37.45 -12.53
N CYS A 206 -1.66 -36.64 -13.56
CA CYS A 206 -2.67 -36.24 -14.54
C CYS A 206 -3.22 -37.43 -15.35
N GLU A 207 -2.40 -38.46 -15.60
CA GLU A 207 -2.80 -39.66 -16.34
C GLU A 207 -3.81 -40.52 -15.59
N TRP A 208 -3.87 -40.37 -14.26
CA TRP A 208 -4.78 -41.11 -13.38
C TRP A 208 -6.12 -40.39 -13.18
N LEU A 209 -6.26 -39.17 -13.70
CA LEU A 209 -7.48 -38.38 -13.60
C LEU A 209 -8.46 -38.75 -14.71
N ASP A 210 -9.51 -39.48 -14.35
CA ASP A 210 -10.64 -39.74 -15.24
C ASP A 210 -11.33 -38.43 -15.63
N GLY A 211 -11.37 -38.12 -16.93
CA GLY A 211 -11.86 -36.84 -17.47
C GLY A 211 -10.85 -35.69 -17.43
N GLY A 212 -9.62 -35.95 -16.99
CA GLY A 212 -8.54 -34.96 -16.86
C GLY A 212 -8.83 -33.86 -15.86
N ILE A 213 -7.91 -32.89 -15.77
CA ILE A 213 -8.01 -31.77 -14.83
C ILE A 213 -9.27 -30.92 -15.04
N ALA A 214 -9.76 -30.77 -16.28
CA ALA A 214 -10.96 -29.98 -16.58
C ALA A 214 -12.25 -30.53 -15.94
N ARG A 215 -12.30 -31.83 -15.59
CA ARG A 215 -13.43 -32.42 -14.85
C ARG A 215 -13.66 -31.74 -13.50
N MET A 216 -12.65 -31.10 -12.93
CA MET A 216 -12.79 -30.35 -11.69
C MET A 216 -13.93 -29.32 -11.73
N PHE A 217 -14.24 -28.75 -12.90
CA PHE A 217 -15.30 -27.75 -13.04
C PHE A 217 -16.69 -28.37 -12.87
N VAL A 218 -16.84 -29.61 -13.34
CA VAL A 218 -18.06 -30.41 -13.15
C VAL A 218 -18.19 -30.78 -11.67
N LEU A 219 -17.11 -31.29 -11.07
CA LEU A 219 -17.07 -31.65 -9.64
C LEU A 219 -17.37 -30.45 -8.73
N LEU A 220 -16.88 -29.27 -9.06
CA LEU A 220 -17.14 -28.05 -8.30
C LEU A 220 -18.62 -27.67 -8.33
N GLU A 221 -19.27 -27.77 -9.50
CA GLU A 221 -20.70 -27.47 -9.64
C GLU A 221 -21.57 -28.50 -8.91
N GLU A 222 -21.21 -29.79 -8.97
CA GLU A 222 -21.85 -30.86 -8.20
C GLU A 222 -21.71 -30.62 -6.68
N ALA A 223 -20.50 -30.32 -6.22
CA ALA A 223 -20.20 -30.01 -4.83
C ALA A 223 -20.96 -28.76 -4.35
N ARG A 224 -21.07 -27.72 -5.18
CA ARG A 224 -21.84 -26.51 -4.88
C ARG A 224 -23.32 -26.83 -4.63
N LEU A 225 -23.94 -27.60 -5.52
CA LEU A 225 -25.35 -27.99 -5.38
C LEU A 225 -25.59 -28.86 -4.14
N ALA A 226 -24.68 -29.82 -3.89
CA ALA A 226 -24.75 -30.68 -2.72
C ALA A 226 -24.61 -29.87 -1.42
N GLN A 227 -23.62 -28.96 -1.34
CA GLN A 227 -23.37 -28.13 -0.18
C GLN A 227 -24.56 -27.21 0.13
N LEU A 228 -25.14 -26.54 -0.86
CA LEU A 228 -26.31 -25.67 -0.64
C LEU A 228 -27.50 -26.46 -0.08
N LYS A 229 -27.72 -27.67 -0.61
CA LYS A 229 -28.77 -28.57 -0.12
C LYS A 229 -28.50 -29.02 1.32
N GLU A 230 -27.27 -29.40 1.63
CA GLU A 230 -26.84 -29.82 2.97
C GLU A 230 -27.02 -28.68 4.00
N LEU A 231 -26.63 -27.47 3.63
CA LEU A 231 -26.75 -26.28 4.48
C LEU A 231 -28.19 -25.72 4.54
N GLY A 232 -29.11 -26.22 3.73
CA GLY A 232 -30.48 -25.69 3.62
C GLY A 232 -30.52 -24.24 3.13
N LEU A 233 -29.56 -23.84 2.28
CA LEU A 233 -29.44 -22.50 1.73
C LEU A 233 -30.05 -22.42 0.32
N PRO A 234 -30.65 -21.26 -0.06
CA PRO A 234 -31.07 -21.02 -1.42
C PRO A 234 -29.86 -20.83 -2.35
N GLU A 235 -30.11 -20.81 -3.67
CA GLU A 235 -29.06 -20.57 -4.67
C GLU A 235 -28.35 -19.22 -4.50
N ALA A 236 -29.07 -18.20 -4.00
CA ALA A 236 -28.51 -16.89 -3.67
C ALA A 236 -29.02 -16.43 -2.31
N VAL A 237 -28.10 -16.11 -1.40
CA VAL A 237 -28.41 -15.57 -0.07
C VAL A 237 -28.45 -14.05 -0.14
N SER A 238 -29.53 -13.45 0.34
CA SER A 238 -29.69 -11.99 0.33
C SER A 238 -28.94 -11.30 1.46
N ALA A 239 -28.63 -10.01 1.29
CA ALA A 239 -28.01 -9.19 2.33
C ALA A 239 -28.88 -9.16 3.62
N SER A 240 -30.21 -9.11 3.48
CA SER A 240 -31.12 -9.18 4.64
C SER A 240 -31.08 -10.55 5.32
N SER A 241 -30.98 -11.64 4.55
CA SER A 241 -30.84 -12.97 5.15
C SER A 241 -29.59 -13.07 6.03
N ALA A 242 -28.54 -12.32 5.71
CA ALA A 242 -27.30 -12.31 6.45
C ALA A 242 -27.28 -11.34 7.63
N LEU A 243 -27.93 -10.18 7.51
CA LEU A 243 -27.72 -9.05 8.43
C LEU A 243 -28.99 -8.51 9.11
N SER A 244 -30.17 -9.07 8.84
CA SER A 244 -31.44 -8.61 9.45
C SER A 244 -31.46 -8.71 10.98
N ASP A 245 -30.66 -9.61 11.54
CA ASP A 245 -30.47 -9.74 12.99
C ASP A 245 -29.56 -8.64 13.58
N LEU A 246 -28.97 -7.78 12.74
CA LEU A 246 -28.09 -6.67 13.12
C LEU A 246 -28.64 -5.29 12.77
N GLU A 247 -29.89 -5.21 12.30
CA GLU A 247 -30.53 -3.93 11.98
C GLU A 247 -30.74 -3.08 13.23
N THR A 248 -30.46 -1.76 13.12
CA THR A 248 -30.59 -0.84 14.25
C THR A 248 -32.02 -0.42 14.55
N ALA A 249 -32.94 -0.60 13.59
CA ALA A 249 -34.32 -0.15 13.72
C ALA A 249 -35.05 -0.98 14.78
N GLY A 250 -35.62 -0.31 15.79
CA GLY A 250 -36.37 -0.97 16.86
C GLY A 250 -35.52 -1.75 17.86
N ARG A 251 -34.20 -1.59 17.87
CA ARG A 251 -33.29 -2.29 18.78
C ARG A 251 -32.60 -1.35 19.76
N GLU A 252 -32.28 -1.90 20.93
CA GLU A 252 -31.48 -1.21 21.95
C GLU A 252 -30.04 -1.05 21.45
N MET A 253 -29.53 0.17 21.52
CA MET A 253 -28.16 0.50 21.17
C MET A 253 -27.33 0.60 22.45
N ILE A 254 -26.24 -0.15 22.54
CA ILE A 254 -25.32 -0.14 23.68
C ILE A 254 -23.97 0.45 23.27
N ASP A 255 -23.14 0.79 24.25
CA ASP A 255 -21.76 1.14 23.97
C ASP A 255 -21.00 -0.11 23.52
N CYS A 256 -20.09 0.07 22.57
CA CYS A 256 -19.33 -1.05 22.03
C CYS A 256 -18.54 -1.76 23.13
N THR A 257 -18.72 -3.08 23.23
CA THR A 257 -18.10 -3.91 24.29
C THR A 257 -16.71 -4.42 23.90
N ASP A 258 -16.35 -4.27 22.64
CA ASP A 258 -15.04 -4.63 22.10
C ASP A 258 -13.91 -3.82 22.78
N PRO A 259 -13.00 -4.48 23.52
CA PRO A 259 -11.97 -3.81 24.29
C PRO A 259 -10.94 -3.08 23.42
N GLU A 260 -10.79 -3.46 22.15
CA GLU A 260 -9.88 -2.83 21.21
C GLU A 260 -10.51 -1.64 20.48
N SER A 261 -11.81 -1.40 20.67
CA SER A 261 -12.49 -0.25 20.08
C SER A 261 -12.16 1.05 20.81
N THR A 262 -11.83 2.09 20.05
CA THR A 262 -11.76 3.45 20.60
C THR A 262 -13.11 3.89 21.17
N ARG A 263 -13.11 4.64 22.26
CA ARG A 263 -14.35 5.15 22.89
C ARG A 263 -15.28 5.84 21.89
N GLY A 264 -16.58 5.57 22.01
CA GLY A 264 -17.65 6.23 21.25
C GLY A 264 -18.22 5.46 20.06
N PHE A 265 -17.73 4.25 19.79
CA PHE A 265 -18.47 3.29 18.96
C PHE A 265 -19.67 2.74 19.74
N ARG A 266 -20.76 2.46 19.01
CA ARG A 266 -21.94 1.79 19.54
C ARG A 266 -22.13 0.47 18.81
N GLU A 267 -22.89 -0.43 19.42
CA GLU A 267 -23.32 -1.67 18.81
C GLU A 267 -24.80 -1.91 19.10
N VAL A 268 -25.42 -2.79 18.33
CA VAL A 268 -26.78 -3.25 18.61
C VAL A 268 -26.65 -4.30 19.69
N LYS A 269 -27.49 -4.22 20.73
CA LYS A 269 -27.61 -5.32 21.68
C LYS A 269 -28.09 -6.56 20.92
N TYR A 270 -27.18 -7.51 20.75
CA TYR A 270 -27.44 -8.66 19.92
C TYR A 270 -28.58 -9.51 20.49
N GLY A 271 -29.39 -10.05 19.59
CA GLY A 271 -30.54 -10.90 19.93
C GLY A 271 -30.25 -12.36 19.63
N ALA A 272 -31.09 -12.97 18.82
CA ALA A 272 -30.91 -14.34 18.32
C ALA A 272 -30.97 -14.34 16.78
N PRO A 273 -30.34 -15.34 16.14
CA PRO A 273 -30.35 -15.47 14.70
C PRO A 273 -31.77 -15.83 14.22
N THR A 274 -32.23 -15.17 13.16
CA THR A 274 -33.60 -15.32 12.63
C THR A 274 -33.66 -16.17 11.37
N THR A 275 -32.60 -16.16 10.57
CA THR A 275 -32.54 -16.87 9.29
C THR A 275 -31.69 -18.15 9.40
N THR A 276 -31.83 -19.04 8.42
CA THR A 276 -30.96 -20.23 8.31
C THR A 276 -29.49 -19.83 8.19
N TYR A 277 -29.19 -18.79 7.39
CA TYR A 277 -27.82 -18.32 7.21
C TYR A 277 -27.21 -17.82 8.53
N GLN A 278 -27.94 -16.99 9.30
CA GLN A 278 -27.47 -16.48 10.59
C GLN A 278 -27.23 -17.63 11.58
N ARG A 279 -28.11 -18.63 11.61
CA ARG A 279 -27.93 -19.84 12.44
C ARG A 279 -26.66 -20.62 12.08
N LEU A 280 -26.32 -20.70 10.79
CA LEU A 280 -25.07 -21.33 10.35
C LEU A 280 -23.84 -20.52 10.77
N MET A 281 -23.88 -19.18 10.65
CA MET A 281 -22.77 -18.32 11.05
C MET A 281 -22.53 -18.31 12.58
N GLN A 282 -23.55 -18.66 13.37
CA GLN A 282 -23.44 -18.77 14.83
C GLN A 282 -23.18 -20.18 15.34
N ALA A 283 -23.06 -21.17 14.46
CA ALA A 283 -22.87 -22.55 14.86
C ALA A 283 -21.59 -22.68 15.72
N GLY A 284 -21.74 -23.16 16.96
CA GLY A 284 -20.63 -23.35 17.89
C GLY A 284 -20.31 -22.16 18.80
N HIS A 285 -21.08 -21.07 18.76
CA HIS A 285 -20.90 -19.89 19.62
C HIS A 285 -22.01 -19.74 20.68
N ASP A 286 -21.70 -19.03 21.77
CA ASP A 286 -22.57 -18.85 22.95
C ASP A 286 -23.52 -17.63 22.86
N GLY A 287 -23.57 -16.98 21.70
CA GLY A 287 -24.49 -15.87 21.40
C GLY A 287 -23.94 -14.48 21.72
N SER A 288 -22.73 -14.36 22.28
CA SER A 288 -22.02 -13.08 22.33
C SER A 288 -21.47 -12.73 20.94
N MET A 289 -21.66 -11.47 20.50
CA MET A 289 -21.08 -10.99 19.25
C MET A 289 -19.84 -10.16 19.54
N ASP A 290 -18.76 -10.46 18.84
CA ASP A 290 -17.58 -9.60 18.79
C ASP A 290 -17.63 -8.67 17.55
N SER A 291 -16.70 -7.71 17.49
CA SER A 291 -16.35 -6.96 16.29
C SER A 291 -17.47 -6.13 15.62
N MET A 292 -18.65 -6.01 16.23
CA MET A 292 -19.76 -5.18 15.73
C MET A 292 -19.56 -3.71 16.11
N ARG A 293 -18.99 -2.92 15.20
CA ARG A 293 -18.71 -1.49 15.45
C ARG A 293 -19.54 -0.59 14.54
N LEU A 294 -20.57 0.07 15.06
CA LEU A 294 -21.38 1.03 14.29
C LEU A 294 -20.78 2.43 14.33
N ALA A 295 -20.49 2.97 13.14
CA ALA A 295 -19.94 4.31 13.02
C ALA A 295 -20.95 5.38 13.47
N ARG A 296 -20.49 6.29 14.34
CA ARG A 296 -21.26 7.46 14.76
C ARG A 296 -21.27 8.53 13.66
N HIS A 297 -22.20 8.39 12.72
CA HIS A 297 -22.45 9.42 11.70
C HIS A 297 -23.13 10.64 12.31
N ARG A 298 -22.80 11.83 11.79
CA ARG A 298 -23.54 13.06 12.10
C ARG A 298 -24.91 13.04 11.44
N ASP A 299 -25.83 13.86 11.93
CA ASP A 299 -27.21 13.90 11.44
C ASP A 299 -27.28 14.29 9.96
N ASP A 300 -26.46 15.24 9.49
CA ASP A 300 -26.37 15.60 8.05
C ASP A 300 -25.94 14.42 7.16
N VAL A 301 -25.12 13.51 7.68
CA VAL A 301 -24.69 12.30 6.97
C VAL A 301 -25.78 11.24 7.00
N ARG A 302 -26.48 11.10 8.13
CA ARG A 302 -27.61 10.16 8.28
C ARG A 302 -28.76 10.52 7.35
N GLU A 303 -29.16 11.80 7.32
CA GLU A 303 -30.21 12.30 6.42
C GLU A 303 -29.84 12.07 4.96
N ARG A 304 -28.58 12.33 4.59
CA ARG A 304 -28.08 12.07 3.24
C ARG A 304 -28.17 10.60 2.86
N PHE A 305 -27.78 9.68 3.75
CA PHE A 305 -27.92 8.24 3.50
C PHE A 305 -29.38 7.81 3.40
N ALA A 306 -30.26 8.34 4.25
CA ALA A 306 -31.69 8.08 4.17
C ALA A 306 -32.27 8.51 2.80
N ARG A 307 -31.90 9.71 2.33
CA ARG A 307 -32.28 10.19 0.99
C ARG A 307 -31.73 9.30 -0.13
N ILE A 308 -30.46 8.93 -0.07
CA ILE A 308 -29.84 8.02 -1.06
C ILE A 308 -30.62 6.70 -1.14
N LEU A 309 -31.03 6.14 -0.01
CA LEU A 309 -31.77 4.87 0.02
C LEU A 309 -33.20 4.97 -0.54
N VAL A 310 -33.76 6.17 -0.66
CA VAL A 310 -35.09 6.43 -1.23
C VAL A 310 -34.99 6.84 -2.71
N GLU A 311 -34.08 7.76 -3.02
CA GLU A 311 -33.99 8.43 -4.32
C GLU A 311 -33.12 7.66 -5.33
N CYS A 312 -32.15 6.85 -4.87
CA CYS A 312 -31.26 6.11 -5.77
C CYS A 312 -31.68 4.65 -5.96
N ARG A 313 -31.42 4.12 -7.17
CA ARG A 313 -31.60 2.70 -7.47
C ARG A 313 -30.66 1.84 -6.61
N LYS A 314 -31.23 0.83 -5.96
CA LYS A 314 -30.53 -0.15 -5.12
C LYS A 314 -29.95 -1.31 -5.95
N GLY A 315 -28.97 -2.01 -5.40
CA GLY A 315 -28.32 -3.18 -6.00
C GLY A 315 -27.34 -2.87 -7.14
N VAL A 316 -27.27 -1.61 -7.59
CA VAL A 316 -26.42 -1.19 -8.72
C VAL A 316 -25.44 -0.09 -8.33
N ARG A 317 -24.41 0.11 -9.16
CA ARG A 317 -23.47 1.23 -8.97
C ARG A 317 -24.22 2.55 -9.16
N MET A 318 -24.08 3.45 -8.18
CA MET A 318 -24.62 4.80 -8.27
C MET A 318 -24.05 5.53 -9.50
N ASN A 319 -24.93 6.16 -10.28
CA ASN A 319 -24.53 6.93 -11.46
C ASN A 319 -23.86 8.25 -11.08
N ASP A 320 -23.14 8.84 -12.05
CA ASP A 320 -22.32 10.03 -11.81
C ASP A 320 -23.14 11.25 -11.42
N GLU A 321 -24.35 11.37 -11.98
CA GLU A 321 -25.31 12.43 -11.67
C GLU A 321 -25.73 12.38 -10.20
N SER A 322 -26.23 11.24 -9.72
CA SER A 322 -26.62 11.06 -8.32
C SER A 322 -25.44 11.28 -7.38
N ARG A 323 -24.23 10.82 -7.74
CA ARG A 323 -23.02 11.09 -6.95
C ARG A 323 -22.72 12.58 -6.80
N LYS A 324 -22.86 13.35 -7.89
CA LYS A 324 -22.69 14.81 -7.87
C LYS A 324 -23.77 15.47 -7.00
N THR A 325 -25.03 15.05 -7.13
CA THR A 325 -26.16 15.56 -6.33
C THR A 325 -25.92 15.48 -4.82
N TYR A 326 -25.32 14.39 -4.33
CA TYR A 326 -25.02 14.22 -2.89
C TYR A 326 -23.60 14.62 -2.47
N GLY A 327 -22.82 15.22 -3.37
CA GLY A 327 -21.43 15.64 -3.11
C GLY A 327 -20.48 14.48 -2.79
N LEU A 328 -20.73 13.30 -3.37
CA LEU A 328 -19.98 12.08 -3.06
C LEU A 328 -18.73 11.96 -3.95
N LYS A 329 -17.55 12.14 -3.33
CA LYS A 329 -16.26 12.07 -4.04
C LYS A 329 -15.84 10.64 -4.44
N LYS A 330 -16.41 9.60 -3.82
CA LYS A 330 -16.06 8.21 -4.11
C LYS A 330 -16.69 7.74 -5.42
N HIS A 331 -15.90 7.05 -6.25
CA HIS A 331 -16.33 6.57 -7.56
C HIS A 331 -17.14 5.27 -7.52
N ARG A 332 -17.03 4.48 -6.45
CA ARG A 332 -17.73 3.19 -6.30
C ARG A 332 -18.61 3.24 -5.06
N ILE A 333 -19.86 3.64 -5.26
CA ILE A 333 -20.89 3.65 -4.23
C ILE A 333 -22.05 2.80 -4.73
N TYR A 334 -22.53 1.91 -3.89
CA TYR A 334 -23.63 1.00 -4.20
C TYR A 334 -24.65 1.08 -3.06
N PRO A 335 -25.82 1.72 -3.27
CA PRO A 335 -26.95 1.56 -2.38
C PRO A 335 -27.35 0.08 -2.38
N MET A 336 -27.29 -0.59 -1.23
CA MET A 336 -27.56 -2.03 -1.15
C MET A 336 -29.05 -2.30 -1.33
N ASP A 337 -29.36 -3.39 -2.04
CA ASP A 337 -30.70 -3.98 -2.03
C ASP A 337 -30.72 -5.10 -0.99
N SER A 338 -31.72 -5.09 -0.11
CA SER A 338 -31.87 -6.07 0.97
C SER A 338 -32.25 -7.46 0.44
N GLY A 339 -32.93 -7.52 -0.71
CA GLY A 339 -33.39 -8.76 -1.34
C GLY A 339 -32.33 -9.45 -2.20
N GLU A 340 -31.21 -8.79 -2.48
CA GLU A 340 -30.12 -9.34 -3.30
C GLU A 340 -28.85 -9.59 -2.47
N PRO A 341 -27.91 -10.42 -2.96
CA PRO A 341 -26.57 -10.48 -2.39
C PRO A 341 -25.88 -9.12 -2.48
N ALA A 342 -25.08 -8.79 -1.47
CA ALA A 342 -24.38 -7.52 -1.41
C ALA A 342 -23.46 -7.32 -2.64
N PRO A 343 -23.36 -6.10 -3.18
CA PRO A 343 -22.43 -5.78 -4.26
C PRO A 343 -20.98 -5.92 -3.79
N PRO A 344 -19.99 -5.99 -4.71
CA PRO A 344 -18.58 -6.09 -4.33
C PRO A 344 -18.19 -4.91 -3.44
N VAL A 345 -17.90 -5.18 -2.17
CA VAL A 345 -17.39 -4.17 -1.24
C VAL A 345 -15.88 -4.05 -1.47
N PRO A 346 -15.36 -2.91 -1.94
CA PRO A 346 -13.92 -2.68 -1.91
C PRO A 346 -13.47 -2.64 -0.45
N ALA A 347 -12.40 -3.36 -0.11
CA ALA A 347 -11.79 -3.29 1.21
C ALA A 347 -11.37 -1.82 1.48
N SER A 348 -11.84 -1.28 2.60
CA SER A 348 -11.69 0.10 3.11
C SER A 348 -12.71 1.15 2.65
N GLY A 349 -13.43 1.72 3.63
CA GLY A 349 -14.20 2.93 3.39
C GLY A 349 -14.79 3.60 4.63
N ARG A 350 -14.10 4.58 5.22
CA ARG A 350 -14.78 5.68 5.95
C ARG A 350 -15.29 6.75 4.98
N ILE A 351 -16.41 7.37 5.30
CA ILE A 351 -16.95 8.58 4.66
C ILE A 351 -16.65 9.73 5.63
N ARG A 352 -15.85 10.72 5.20
CA ARG A 352 -15.59 11.92 6.00
C ARG A 352 -16.79 12.84 5.92
N GLY A 353 -17.26 13.26 7.08
CA GLY A 353 -18.07 14.46 7.19
C GLY A 353 -17.22 15.61 7.72
N ASP A 354 -17.45 16.81 7.21
CA ASP A 354 -16.92 18.11 7.66
C ASP A 354 -17.08 18.41 9.16
N ARG A 355 -16.02 18.88 9.85
CA ARG A 355 -16.11 19.52 11.17
C ARG A 355 -15.72 21.00 11.02
N ARG A 356 -16.71 21.89 11.12
CA ARG A 356 -16.53 23.22 11.72
C ARG A 356 -17.63 23.41 12.75
N LEU A 357 -17.28 24.10 13.85
CA LEU A 357 -18.13 24.56 14.96
C LEU A 357 -18.39 23.56 16.09
N SER A 358 -17.60 23.66 17.15
CA SER A 358 -18.02 24.28 18.42
C SER A 358 -17.02 23.90 19.53
N GLY A 359 -16.54 24.91 20.23
CA GLY A 359 -15.71 24.75 21.41
C GLY A 359 -16.57 24.38 22.61
N TYR A 360 -16.08 23.42 23.39
CA TYR A 360 -16.51 23.20 24.77
C TYR A 360 -15.27 22.91 25.59
N ARG A 361 -14.91 23.85 26.47
CA ARG A 361 -13.88 23.67 27.50
C ARG A 361 -14.52 22.85 28.62
N ASP A 362 -13.86 21.77 29.03
CA ASP A 362 -14.17 21.11 30.29
C ASP A 362 -12.91 21.18 31.17
N GLU A 363 -12.96 22.12 32.11
CA GLU A 363 -12.03 22.21 33.23
C GLU A 363 -12.44 21.18 34.28
N ARG A 364 -11.52 20.32 34.73
CA ARG A 364 -11.46 19.82 36.12
C ARG A 364 -10.15 19.06 36.39
N PRO A 365 -9.73 18.94 37.67
CA PRO A 365 -8.33 19.06 38.06
C PRO A 365 -7.63 17.70 38.25
N ARG A 366 -6.30 17.70 38.10
CA ARG A 366 -5.42 16.56 38.40
C ARG A 366 -5.28 16.38 39.91
N PRO A 367 -5.32 15.15 40.44
CA PRO A 367 -4.88 14.89 41.80
C PRO A 367 -3.34 14.78 41.84
N SER A 368 -2.80 15.41 42.88
CA SER A 368 -1.41 15.38 43.32
C SER A 368 -0.97 13.98 43.76
N ALA A 369 0.20 13.53 43.30
CA ALA A 369 0.96 12.49 43.96
C ALA A 369 2.43 12.91 44.07
N THR A 370 2.87 12.94 45.31
CA THR A 370 4.16 13.39 45.84
C THR A 370 5.24 12.32 45.68
N HIS A 371 6.45 12.79 45.36
CA HIS A 371 7.79 12.26 45.68
C HIS A 371 8.10 10.75 45.63
N ALA A 372 9.06 10.41 44.76
CA ALA A 372 10.35 9.83 45.18
C ALA A 372 11.44 10.09 44.13
N ARG A 373 12.55 10.70 44.56
CA ARG A 373 13.78 10.93 43.78
C ARG A 373 14.78 9.81 44.07
N VAL A 374 15.32 9.18 43.02
CA VAL A 374 16.70 8.65 42.87
C VAL A 374 16.88 8.51 41.35
N GLY A 375 17.88 9.00 40.60
CA GLY A 375 19.21 9.50 40.87
C GLY A 375 20.19 8.81 39.90
N ALA A 376 20.35 9.27 38.65
CA ALA A 376 21.45 8.81 37.77
C ALA A 376 21.73 9.77 36.57
N ARG A 377 22.79 10.57 36.75
CA ARG A 377 23.86 10.98 35.80
C ARG A 377 23.55 11.21 34.30
N GLN A 378 23.57 12.48 33.91
CA GLN A 378 23.97 12.96 32.57
C GLN A 378 25.50 13.10 32.47
N PRO A 379 26.11 12.89 31.29
CA PRO A 379 27.37 13.54 30.93
C PRO A 379 27.12 14.81 30.10
N ARG A 380 27.87 15.84 30.45
CA ARG A 380 27.94 17.19 29.86
C ARG A 380 28.72 17.19 28.54
N CYS A 381 28.30 18.03 27.60
CA CYS A 381 29.17 18.84 26.73
C CYS A 381 28.26 19.91 26.08
N GLY A 382 28.48 21.22 26.06
CA GLY A 382 29.59 22.10 26.38
C GLY A 382 29.32 23.37 25.57
N LYS A 383 28.58 24.34 26.13
CA LYS A 383 28.36 25.64 25.50
C LYS A 383 29.69 26.41 25.45
N ARG A 384 30.06 26.94 24.29
CA ARG A 384 30.94 28.10 24.15
C ARG A 384 30.32 29.12 23.21
N HIS A 385 29.99 30.30 23.75
CA HIS A 385 29.80 31.52 23.00
C HIS A 385 31.17 32.14 22.71
N ALA A 386 31.39 32.66 21.49
CA ALA A 386 31.63 34.09 21.23
C ALA A 386 32.24 34.33 19.83
N ALA A 387 31.95 35.53 19.32
CA ALA A 387 32.67 36.32 18.32
C ALA A 387 32.28 36.17 16.83
N ARG A 388 31.56 37.20 16.37
CA ARG A 388 31.48 37.67 14.99
C ARG A 388 32.89 38.05 14.49
N ALA A 389 33.27 37.55 13.32
CA ALA A 389 34.23 38.18 12.43
C ALA A 389 33.82 37.86 10.98
N ALA A 390 33.63 38.90 10.18
CA ALA A 390 33.49 38.80 8.74
C ALA A 390 34.83 38.36 8.13
N LEU A 391 34.81 37.40 7.20
CA LEU A 391 35.61 37.35 5.96
C LEU A 391 35.59 35.94 5.31
N SER A 392 35.33 35.94 4.01
CA SER A 392 35.73 34.96 2.96
C SER A 392 35.50 33.46 3.19
N HIS A 393 34.48 32.90 2.53
CA HIS A 393 34.36 31.45 2.29
C HIS A 393 35.08 31.03 1.00
N PRO A 394 35.81 29.89 0.97
CA PRO A 394 36.48 29.38 -0.22
C PRO A 394 35.49 28.70 -1.20
N PRO A 395 35.77 28.72 -2.52
CA PRO A 395 34.83 28.29 -3.55
C PRO A 395 34.92 26.77 -3.74
N GLY A 396 34.07 26.01 -3.05
CA GLY A 396 34.01 24.55 -3.25
C GLY A 396 32.81 23.85 -2.62
N ARG A 397 32.16 24.45 -1.62
CA ARG A 397 31.00 23.85 -0.90
C ARG A 397 29.62 24.25 -1.43
N ASN A 398 29.53 25.11 -2.45
CA ASN A 398 28.32 25.92 -2.67
C ASN A 398 27.37 25.48 -3.82
N ARG A 399 27.59 24.33 -4.48
CA ARG A 399 26.81 23.93 -5.67
C ARG A 399 25.52 23.15 -5.35
N MET A 400 25.52 22.25 -4.37
CA MET A 400 24.32 21.46 -4.00
C MET A 400 23.34 22.17 -3.04
N ASN A 401 23.68 23.35 -2.52
CA ASN A 401 22.88 24.01 -1.47
C ASN A 401 21.72 24.86 -2.01
N ARG A 402 21.77 25.33 -3.26
CA ARG A 402 20.74 26.24 -3.80
C ARG A 402 19.45 25.54 -4.23
N LEU A 403 19.56 24.34 -4.80
CA LEU A 403 18.40 23.50 -5.09
C LEU A 403 17.72 23.07 -3.77
N ALA A 404 18.51 22.61 -2.80
CA ALA A 404 17.99 22.25 -1.48
C ALA A 404 17.34 23.44 -0.74
N SER A 405 17.94 24.64 -0.83
CA SER A 405 17.35 25.87 -0.29
C SER A 405 16.04 26.22 -0.97
N THR A 406 15.99 26.18 -2.31
CA THR A 406 14.74 26.46 -3.06
C THR A 406 13.64 25.47 -2.67
N ILE A 407 13.97 24.18 -2.54
CA ILE A 407 13.01 23.16 -2.09
C ILE A 407 12.56 23.44 -0.66
N ALA A 408 13.47 23.79 0.25
CA ALA A 408 13.14 24.15 1.63
C ALA A 408 12.22 25.39 1.69
N ASP A 409 12.45 26.40 0.85
CA ASP A 409 11.61 27.60 0.78
C ASP A 409 10.20 27.27 0.25
N LEU A 410 10.08 26.44 -0.78
CA LEU A 410 8.77 25.95 -1.27
C LEU A 410 8.01 25.17 -0.19
N ILE A 411 8.72 24.36 0.60
CA ILE A 411 8.14 23.62 1.72
C ILE A 411 7.70 24.59 2.83
N ARG A 412 8.49 25.61 3.15
CA ARG A 412 8.13 26.65 4.13
C ARG A 412 6.90 27.45 3.69
N ASP A 413 6.83 27.83 2.42
CA ASP A 413 5.66 28.50 1.86
C ASP A 413 4.41 27.63 2.00
N LYS A 414 4.51 26.34 1.66
CA LYS A 414 3.41 25.38 1.82
C LYS A 414 3.02 25.20 3.30
N LEU A 415 3.97 25.16 4.22
CA LEU A 415 3.73 25.12 5.67
C LEU A 415 3.06 26.40 6.19
N SER A 416 3.43 27.57 5.67
CA SER A 416 2.83 28.86 6.05
C SER A 416 1.37 29.00 5.59
N GLN A 417 1.02 28.34 4.49
CA GLN A 417 -0.33 28.27 3.94
C GLN A 417 -1.17 27.16 4.56
N ALA A 418 -0.56 26.23 5.29
CA ALA A 418 -1.27 25.22 6.04
C ALA A 418 -2.06 25.89 7.18
N PRO A 419 -3.29 25.43 7.48
CA PRO A 419 -4.13 26.04 8.51
C PRO A 419 -3.53 25.85 9.92
N GLY A 420 -2.61 26.74 10.31
CA GLY A 420 -1.81 26.64 11.54
C GLY A 420 -1.86 27.92 12.38
N GLY A 421 -2.91 28.10 13.17
CA GLY A 421 -2.81 28.79 14.47
C GLY A 421 -2.43 27.79 15.56
N GLU A 422 -2.19 28.24 16.81
CA GLU A 422 -1.65 27.46 17.95
C GLU A 422 -2.30 26.08 18.27
N HIS A 423 -3.39 25.70 17.60
CA HIS A 423 -4.09 24.42 17.74
C HIS A 423 -4.46 23.70 16.41
N GLY A 424 -3.84 24.05 15.27
CA GLY A 424 -4.08 23.41 13.97
C GLY A 424 -3.30 22.10 13.76
N GLU A 425 -3.99 21.04 13.34
CA GLU A 425 -3.40 19.75 12.95
C GLU A 425 -2.77 19.82 11.55
N VAL A 426 -1.46 19.54 11.42
CA VAL A 426 -0.72 19.60 10.15
C VAL A 426 -0.14 18.22 9.82
N ARG A 427 -0.67 17.54 8.81
CA ARG A 427 -0.14 16.26 8.30
C ARG A 427 0.30 16.45 6.86
N LEU A 428 1.59 16.63 6.64
CA LEU A 428 2.13 16.84 5.30
C LEU A 428 3.14 15.75 4.93
N ILE A 429 3.11 15.31 3.67
CA ILE A 429 4.16 14.48 3.07
C ILE A 429 4.69 15.23 1.85
N PHE A 430 6.00 15.47 1.84
CA PHE A 430 6.73 15.98 0.70
C PHE A 430 7.43 14.82 -0.01
N HIS A 431 7.01 14.54 -1.24
CA HIS A 431 7.68 13.60 -2.14
C HIS A 431 8.77 14.34 -2.90
N GLY A 432 10.02 13.95 -2.66
CA GLY A 432 11.18 14.72 -3.06
C GLY A 432 12.26 13.94 -3.81
N PRO A 433 13.42 14.57 -4.05
CA PRO A 433 14.59 13.96 -4.68
C PRO A 433 15.24 12.87 -3.81
N GLN A 434 16.28 12.22 -4.31
CA GLN A 434 17.00 11.20 -3.54
C GLN A 434 17.55 11.72 -2.19
N LYS A 435 17.84 10.76 -1.30
CA LYS A 435 18.20 10.99 0.11
C LYS A 435 19.29 12.04 0.29
N GLU A 436 20.31 12.10 -0.57
CA GLU A 436 21.41 13.07 -0.41
C GLU A 436 20.97 14.52 -0.52
N ILE A 437 19.94 14.81 -1.33
CA ILE A 437 19.38 16.15 -1.47
C ILE A 437 18.37 16.40 -0.34
N LEU A 438 17.51 15.42 -0.03
CA LEU A 438 16.54 15.54 1.06
C LEU A 438 17.19 15.69 2.44
N ALA A 439 18.34 15.08 2.70
CA ALA A 439 19.08 15.27 3.95
C ALA A 439 19.50 16.74 4.13
N LYS A 440 19.86 17.43 3.05
CA LYS A 440 20.19 18.86 3.09
C LYS A 440 18.96 19.73 3.29
N VAL A 441 17.85 19.36 2.65
CA VAL A 441 16.55 20.03 2.87
C VAL A 441 16.14 19.86 4.34
N PHE A 442 16.29 18.65 4.90
CA PHE A 442 16.06 18.37 6.30
C PHE A 442 16.91 19.26 7.20
N ASP A 443 18.23 19.34 6.97
CA ASP A 443 19.11 20.19 7.76
C ASP A 443 18.69 21.68 7.70
N LEU A 444 18.35 22.19 6.52
CA LEU A 444 17.89 23.57 6.35
C LEU A 444 16.55 23.85 7.05
N LEU A 445 15.65 22.87 7.09
CA LEU A 445 14.38 22.97 7.81
C LEU A 445 14.55 22.78 9.32
N ALA A 446 15.56 22.03 9.76
CA ALA A 446 15.83 21.72 11.17
C ALA A 446 16.67 22.79 11.90
N VAL A 447 17.53 23.53 11.18
CA VAL A 447 18.44 24.54 11.76
C VAL A 447 17.73 25.87 12.05
N ASP A 448 16.74 26.27 11.24
CA ASP A 448 16.00 27.52 11.41
C ASP A 448 14.81 27.34 12.37
N GLY A 449 15.09 27.23 13.66
CA GLY A 449 14.09 27.13 14.73
C GLY A 449 13.20 28.37 14.95
N GLU A 450 13.12 29.31 14.01
CA GLU A 450 12.40 30.59 14.18
C GLU A 450 11.68 31.10 12.92
N VAL A 451 10.84 30.30 12.23
CA VAL A 451 9.66 30.84 11.49
C VAL A 451 8.53 29.79 11.42
N GLY A 452 7.45 30.00 12.18
CA GLY A 452 6.18 29.25 12.01
C GLY A 452 5.99 28.04 12.94
N PRO A 453 4.75 27.51 13.06
CA PRO A 453 4.32 26.63 14.16
C PRO A 453 5.18 25.36 14.25
N LYS A 454 5.41 24.86 15.48
CA LYS A 454 6.23 23.68 15.81
C LYS A 454 5.76 22.39 15.11
N VAL A 455 6.07 22.24 13.82
CA VAL A 455 5.83 21.02 13.05
C VAL A 455 7.12 20.21 13.04
N PRO A 456 7.14 19.00 13.64
CA PRO A 456 8.31 18.13 13.57
C PRO A 456 8.54 17.68 12.12
N ILE A 457 9.80 17.75 11.69
CA ILE A 457 10.27 17.36 10.37
C ILE A 457 10.82 15.94 10.47
N LEU A 458 10.33 15.03 9.64
CA LEU A 458 10.73 13.63 9.64
C LEU A 458 11.36 13.28 8.30
N LEU A 459 12.58 12.74 8.30
CA LEU A 459 13.20 12.22 7.09
C LEU A 459 13.01 10.70 7.03
N GLN A 460 12.29 10.21 6.03
CA GLN A 460 12.04 8.78 5.86
C GLN A 460 13.29 8.06 5.33
N LEU A 461 13.70 7.01 6.04
CA LEU A 461 14.75 6.09 5.64
C LEU A 461 14.18 4.68 5.46
N PRO A 462 14.68 3.87 4.49
CA PRO A 462 14.25 2.49 4.29
C PRO A 462 14.45 1.62 5.55
N SER A 463 15.51 1.90 6.30
CA SER A 463 15.80 1.35 7.62
C SER A 463 16.71 2.32 8.37
N LEU A 464 16.58 2.35 9.70
CA LEU A 464 17.50 3.06 10.59
C LEU A 464 18.80 2.28 10.74
N ALA A 465 19.92 2.98 11.00
CA ALA A 465 21.18 2.30 11.24
C ALA A 465 21.13 1.49 12.56
N PRO A 466 21.93 0.43 12.72
CA PRO A 466 21.94 -0.36 13.96
C PRO A 466 22.22 0.53 15.19
N GLY A 467 21.27 0.57 16.12
CA GLY A 467 21.35 1.40 17.33
C GLY A 467 20.74 2.80 17.23
N GLU A 468 20.25 3.21 16.05
CA GLU A 468 19.40 4.39 15.91
C GLU A 468 17.94 4.02 16.18
N GLU A 469 17.27 4.82 17.00
CA GLU A 469 15.85 4.68 17.30
C GLU A 469 15.04 5.78 16.61
N ASN A 470 13.77 5.47 16.33
CA ASN A 470 12.84 6.47 15.81
C ASN A 470 12.71 7.66 16.77
N PRO A 471 12.56 8.90 16.26
CA PRO A 471 12.46 10.08 17.10
C PRO A 471 11.22 10.01 17.98
N PRO A 472 11.26 10.56 19.22
CA PRO A 472 10.07 10.73 20.03
C PRO A 472 9.04 11.59 19.32
N VAL A 473 7.76 11.35 19.58
CA VAL A 473 6.69 12.10 18.92
C VAL A 473 6.79 13.60 19.24
N GLY A 474 6.71 14.44 18.20
CA GLY A 474 6.90 15.89 18.32
C GLY A 474 8.35 16.35 18.16
N VAL A 475 9.29 15.43 17.91
CA VAL A 475 10.71 15.73 17.68
C VAL A 475 11.06 15.44 16.22
N SER A 476 11.79 16.35 15.60
CA SER A 476 12.31 16.15 14.24
C SER A 476 13.43 15.11 14.23
N GLY A 477 13.50 14.26 13.21
CA GLY A 477 14.54 13.23 13.13
C GLY A 477 14.39 12.32 11.90
N CYS A 478 15.34 11.42 11.73
CA CYS A 478 15.24 10.34 10.76
C CYS A 478 14.33 9.23 11.31
N CYS A 479 13.46 8.67 10.48
CA CYS A 479 12.52 7.64 10.91
C CYS A 479 12.37 6.56 9.83
N ASP A 480 11.94 5.38 10.27
CA ASP A 480 11.56 4.29 9.36
C ASP A 480 10.09 4.37 8.92
N ASP A 481 9.72 3.51 7.98
CA ASP A 481 8.38 3.38 7.43
C ASP A 481 7.31 3.10 8.51
N THR A 482 7.65 2.30 9.52
CA THR A 482 6.73 1.89 10.58
C THR A 482 6.38 3.08 11.47
N HIS A 483 7.35 3.94 11.76
CA HIS A 483 7.15 5.13 12.57
C HIS A 483 6.23 6.15 11.88
N LEU A 484 6.44 6.42 10.59
CA LEU A 484 5.56 7.30 9.83
C LEU A 484 4.14 6.75 9.73
N LEU A 485 3.99 5.44 9.56
CA LEU A 485 2.68 4.78 9.58
C LEU A 485 1.99 4.95 10.93
N ASN A 486 2.71 4.76 12.04
CA ASN A 486 2.20 4.91 13.40
C ASN A 486 1.78 6.36 13.68
N LEU A 487 2.58 7.35 13.29
CA LEU A 487 2.25 8.77 13.42
C LEU A 487 1.05 9.17 12.57
N ARG A 488 0.98 8.67 11.33
CA ARG A 488 -0.16 8.89 10.44
C ARG A 488 -1.46 8.31 11.01
N ASN A 489 -1.40 7.17 11.68
CA ASN A 489 -2.56 6.52 12.29
C ASN A 489 -2.88 7.04 13.70
N SER A 490 -1.98 7.81 14.32
CA SER A 490 -2.19 8.39 15.64
C SER A 490 -3.24 9.51 15.64
N PRO A 491 -4.29 9.42 16.48
CA PRO A 491 -5.25 10.50 16.68
C PRO A 491 -4.82 11.52 17.73
N SER A 492 -3.79 11.22 18.53
CA SER A 492 -3.37 12.04 19.68
C SER A 492 -2.27 13.05 19.34
N GLN A 493 -1.46 12.79 18.32
CA GLN A 493 -0.31 13.63 17.95
C GLN A 493 -0.17 13.73 16.43
N PRO A 494 -1.01 14.54 15.78
CA PRO A 494 -1.17 14.47 14.34
C PRO A 494 -0.31 15.47 13.55
N THR A 495 0.62 16.17 14.20
CA THR A 495 1.37 17.25 13.56
C THR A 495 2.74 16.76 13.13
N PHE A 496 3.00 16.67 11.81
CA PHE A 496 4.30 16.37 11.23
C PHE A 496 4.39 16.79 9.74
N LEU A 497 5.63 17.00 9.28
CA LEU A 497 5.99 17.01 7.87
C LEU A 497 7.00 15.89 7.61
N ALA A 498 6.65 14.95 6.73
CA ALA A 498 7.56 13.89 6.31
C ALA A 498 8.21 14.23 4.96
N LEU A 499 9.52 14.07 4.87
CA LEU A 499 10.33 14.16 3.66
C LEU A 499 10.58 12.73 3.15
N VAL A 500 10.05 12.41 1.98
CA VAL A 500 10.01 11.05 1.45
C VAL A 500 10.81 10.97 0.15
N PRO A 501 11.90 10.17 0.11
CA PRO A 501 12.69 9.99 -1.10
C PRO A 501 11.95 9.12 -2.15
N PRO A 502 12.40 9.11 -3.42
CA PRO A 502 11.78 8.33 -4.48
C PRO A 502 11.70 6.84 -4.14
N GLY A 503 10.59 6.20 -4.53
CA GLY A 503 10.39 4.76 -4.35
C GLY A 503 9.97 4.32 -2.94
N GLN A 504 10.01 5.20 -1.93
CA GLN A 504 9.52 4.92 -0.57
C GLN A 504 8.02 5.22 -0.44
N HIS A 505 7.19 4.46 -1.17
CA HIS A 505 5.73 4.61 -1.15
C HIS A 505 5.04 3.44 -0.44
N SER A 506 5.21 3.37 0.88
CA SER A 506 4.70 2.25 1.67
C SER A 506 3.26 2.51 2.16
N MET A 507 2.37 1.59 1.79
CA MET A 507 1.03 1.34 2.36
C MET A 507 -0.06 2.41 2.13
N ARG A 508 -0.72 2.32 0.97
CA ARG A 508 -2.03 2.93 0.68
C ARG A 508 -3.19 2.19 1.35
N SER A 509 -3.05 1.90 2.65
CA SER A 509 -4.13 1.50 3.53
C SER A 509 -4.27 2.58 4.61
N VAL A 510 -5.50 3.06 4.84
CA VAL A 510 -5.96 3.95 5.93
C VAL A 510 -5.86 5.50 5.78
N THR A 511 -6.98 6.12 5.40
CA THR A 511 -7.39 7.56 5.57
C THR A 511 -6.59 8.70 4.90
N SER A 512 -7.31 9.54 4.15
CA SER A 512 -6.84 10.70 3.35
C SER A 512 -6.57 11.98 4.16
N THR A 513 -5.96 11.89 5.35
CA THR A 513 -5.79 13.06 6.27
C THR A 513 -4.50 13.81 6.02
N THR A 514 -3.59 13.21 5.28
CA THR A 514 -2.28 13.77 4.95
C THR A 514 -2.35 14.43 3.58
N ASP A 515 -1.96 15.71 3.51
CA ASP A 515 -1.79 16.42 2.24
C ASP A 515 -0.41 16.08 1.67
N GLU A 516 -0.38 15.62 0.43
CA GLU A 516 0.84 15.20 -0.27
C GLU A 516 1.21 16.27 -1.31
N PHE A 517 2.47 16.66 -1.37
CA PHE A 517 2.96 17.66 -2.32
C PHE A 517 4.43 17.41 -2.70
N GLY A 518 4.96 18.16 -3.66
CA GLY A 518 6.25 17.87 -4.30
C GLY A 518 6.04 17.12 -5.61
N VAL A 519 6.96 16.22 -5.97
CA VAL A 519 6.79 15.38 -7.17
C VAL A 519 5.57 14.50 -6.96
N ALA A 520 4.64 14.45 -7.92
CA ALA A 520 3.44 13.64 -7.74
C ALA A 520 3.83 12.19 -7.43
N ALA A 521 3.16 11.55 -6.48
CA ALA A 521 3.48 10.17 -6.10
C ALA A 521 3.40 9.17 -7.27
N ALA A 522 2.63 9.50 -8.33
CA ALA A 522 2.58 8.72 -9.56
C ALA A 522 3.84 8.87 -10.44
N ASN A 523 4.61 9.94 -10.23
CA ASN A 523 5.77 10.35 -11.01
C ASN A 523 7.09 10.26 -10.22
N ASN A 524 7.05 10.08 -8.88
CA ASN A 524 8.21 9.99 -7.98
C ASN A 524 8.70 8.55 -7.71
N GLY A 525 8.29 7.59 -8.54
CA GLY A 525 8.68 6.19 -8.43
C GLY A 525 9.84 5.83 -9.37
N GLY A 526 10.61 4.80 -9.02
CA GLY A 526 11.78 4.41 -9.81
C GLY A 526 11.53 3.77 -11.18
N ASN A 527 10.30 3.36 -11.46
CA ASN A 527 9.94 2.73 -12.72
C ASN A 527 9.08 3.64 -13.60
N VAL A 528 9.05 4.94 -13.29
CA VAL A 528 8.35 5.95 -14.08
C VAL A 528 9.15 6.20 -15.37
N PRO A 529 8.55 6.40 -16.56
CA PRO A 529 9.26 6.90 -17.74
C PRO A 529 9.83 8.30 -17.51
N PHE A 530 11.01 8.62 -18.06
CA PHE A 530 11.61 9.96 -17.91
C PHE A 530 10.64 11.07 -18.32
N GLU A 531 9.88 10.87 -19.40
CA GLU A 531 8.90 11.83 -19.91
C GLU A 531 7.81 12.16 -18.87
N ASP A 532 7.30 11.16 -18.15
CA ASP A 532 6.27 11.33 -17.13
C ASP A 532 6.81 12.05 -15.89
N TRP A 533 8.06 11.75 -15.49
CA TRP A 533 8.72 12.49 -14.40
C TRP A 533 9.05 13.93 -14.81
N TRP A 534 9.54 14.12 -16.03
CA TRP A 534 9.87 15.45 -16.54
C TRP A 534 8.62 16.31 -16.68
N ALA A 535 7.51 15.74 -17.15
CA ALA A 535 6.23 16.44 -17.29
C ALA A 535 5.53 16.76 -15.95
N ASP A 536 6.06 16.28 -14.82
CA ASP A 536 5.51 16.55 -13.50
C ASP A 536 5.50 18.06 -13.20
N GLU A 537 4.39 18.56 -12.64
CA GLU A 537 4.20 19.98 -12.37
C GLU A 537 5.28 20.56 -11.45
N PHE A 538 5.70 19.80 -10.43
CA PHE A 538 6.73 20.26 -9.50
C PHE A 538 8.11 20.30 -10.16
N ILE A 539 8.43 19.34 -11.02
CA ILE A 539 9.68 19.33 -11.79
C ILE A 539 9.70 20.49 -12.78
N GLN A 540 8.61 20.72 -13.52
CA GLN A 540 8.51 21.86 -14.44
C GLN A 540 8.62 23.20 -13.71
N GLU A 541 8.03 23.32 -12.52
CA GLU A 541 8.15 24.51 -11.69
C GLU A 541 9.58 24.73 -11.20
N LEU A 542 10.27 23.70 -10.71
CA LEU A 542 11.68 23.79 -10.33
C LEU A 542 12.57 24.22 -11.50
N VAL A 543 12.33 23.69 -12.69
CA VAL A 543 13.09 24.09 -13.89
C VAL A 543 12.80 25.56 -14.23
N ARG A 544 11.54 25.99 -14.16
CA ARG A 544 11.14 27.38 -14.40
C ARG A 544 11.83 28.33 -13.41
N VAL A 545 11.84 27.99 -12.12
CA VAL A 545 12.54 28.78 -11.09
C VAL A 545 14.05 28.78 -11.33
N GLY A 546 14.66 27.63 -11.63
CA GLY A 546 16.10 27.53 -11.88
C GLY A 546 16.55 28.34 -13.10
N VAL A 547 15.80 28.29 -14.20
CA VAL A 547 16.05 29.11 -15.40
C VAL A 547 15.86 30.60 -15.11
N GLY A 548 14.88 30.97 -14.28
CA GLY A 548 14.70 32.34 -13.81
C GLY A 548 15.87 32.84 -12.96
N GLN A 549 16.34 32.04 -12.00
CA GLN A 549 17.48 32.35 -11.13
C GLN A 549 18.81 32.40 -11.88
N ALA A 550 18.93 31.68 -13.00
CA ALA A 550 20.06 31.78 -13.90
C ALA A 550 20.18 33.19 -14.53
N GLY A 551 19.13 34.02 -14.49
CA GLY A 551 19.16 35.40 -15.00
C GLY A 551 18.80 35.53 -16.48
N ILE A 552 18.15 34.52 -17.06
CA ILE A 552 17.63 34.55 -18.44
C ILE A 552 16.32 35.36 -18.43
N GLN A 553 16.31 36.53 -19.09
CA GLN A 553 15.17 37.46 -19.04
C GLN A 553 14.20 37.30 -20.22
N GLU A 554 14.69 36.95 -21.40
CA GLU A 554 13.87 36.84 -22.61
C GLU A 554 13.06 35.53 -22.64
N GLN A 555 11.77 35.62 -22.96
CA GLN A 555 10.85 34.48 -22.90
C GLN A 555 11.25 33.36 -23.88
N GLN A 556 11.64 33.70 -25.11
CA GLN A 556 12.09 32.72 -26.10
C GLN A 556 13.32 31.95 -25.60
N GLN A 557 14.30 32.66 -25.03
CA GLN A 557 15.51 32.06 -24.46
C GLN A 557 15.21 31.17 -23.23
N ARG A 558 14.16 31.48 -22.46
CA ARG A 558 13.72 30.62 -21.35
C ARG A 558 13.16 29.30 -21.84
N ASP A 559 12.35 29.33 -22.90
CA ASP A 559 11.75 28.11 -23.45
C ASP A 559 12.80 27.22 -24.13
N ASP A 560 13.79 27.83 -24.79
CA ASP A 560 14.96 27.13 -25.33
C ASP A 560 15.82 26.52 -24.21
N ALA A 561 16.08 27.27 -23.13
CA ALA A 561 16.81 26.79 -21.96
C ALA A 561 16.10 25.62 -21.28
N ARG A 562 14.77 25.66 -21.12
CA ARG A 562 13.97 24.57 -20.56
C ARG A 562 14.07 23.31 -21.42
N THR A 563 13.97 23.46 -22.73
CA THR A 563 14.12 22.36 -23.69
C THR A 563 15.49 21.71 -23.59
N LEU A 564 16.55 22.53 -23.46
CA LEU A 564 17.91 22.03 -23.36
C LEU A 564 18.17 21.31 -22.03
N VAL A 565 17.70 21.88 -20.90
CA VAL A 565 17.81 21.21 -19.59
C VAL A 565 17.07 19.87 -19.63
N GLY A 566 15.92 19.79 -20.29
CA GLY A 566 15.19 18.54 -20.47
C GLY A 566 15.97 17.48 -21.26
N ARG A 567 16.59 17.87 -22.38
CA ARG A 567 17.46 16.98 -23.16
C ARG A 567 18.67 16.51 -22.36
N ALA A 568 19.31 17.41 -21.63
CA ALA A 568 20.46 17.09 -20.78
C ALA A 568 20.08 16.16 -19.62
N ALA A 569 18.93 16.38 -18.99
CA ALA A 569 18.41 15.53 -17.93
C ALA A 569 18.03 14.13 -18.47
N SER A 570 17.41 14.05 -19.66
CA SER A 570 17.09 12.78 -20.32
C SER A 570 18.34 11.97 -20.63
N ALA A 571 19.34 12.60 -21.25
CA ALA A 571 20.60 11.95 -21.57
C ALA A 571 21.36 11.49 -20.31
N ALA A 572 21.30 12.28 -19.23
CA ALA A 572 21.89 11.91 -17.95
C ALA A 572 21.15 10.73 -17.29
N ASP A 573 19.81 10.70 -17.35
CA ASP A 573 18.96 9.61 -16.84
C ASP A 573 19.21 8.30 -17.60
N GLU A 574 19.40 8.37 -18.92
CA GLU A 574 19.75 7.20 -19.75
C GLU A 574 21.08 6.55 -19.35
N MET A 575 22.03 7.35 -18.89
CA MET A 575 23.36 6.88 -18.48
C MET A 575 23.44 6.53 -16.99
N ASP A 576 22.35 6.69 -16.23
CA ASP A 576 22.30 6.36 -14.81
C ASP A 576 22.12 4.84 -14.62
N PRO A 577 23.06 4.13 -13.97
CA PRO A 577 22.89 2.71 -13.64
C PRO A 577 21.76 2.47 -12.62
N GLU A 578 21.39 3.48 -11.83
CA GLU A 578 20.31 3.45 -10.84
C GLU A 578 19.13 4.33 -11.28
N ARG A 579 18.62 4.09 -12.51
CA ARG A 579 17.49 4.81 -13.13
C ARG A 579 16.28 4.99 -12.19
N THR A 580 16.16 4.13 -11.18
CA THR A 580 15.10 4.13 -10.17
C THR A 580 15.08 5.34 -9.23
N GLN A 581 16.17 6.10 -9.11
CA GLN A 581 16.18 7.29 -8.24
C GLN A 581 16.41 8.58 -9.03
N ARG A 582 16.64 8.46 -10.35
CA ARG A 582 16.94 9.57 -11.27
C ARG A 582 18.05 10.48 -10.76
N ALA A 583 19.04 9.89 -10.10
CA ALA A 583 20.05 10.64 -9.39
C ALA A 583 20.85 11.53 -10.34
N ALA A 584 21.10 11.07 -11.56
CA ALA A 584 21.73 11.82 -12.63
C ALA A 584 20.88 13.01 -13.12
N ALA A 585 19.57 12.84 -13.32
CA ALA A 585 18.68 13.92 -13.71
C ALA A 585 18.57 15.00 -12.62
N TRP A 586 18.46 14.60 -11.35
CA TRP A 586 18.48 15.52 -10.21
C TRP A 586 19.82 16.26 -10.06
N LYS A 587 20.94 15.64 -10.45
CA LYS A 587 22.25 16.34 -10.52
C LYS A 587 22.26 17.40 -11.61
N VAL A 588 21.61 17.17 -12.77
CA VAL A 588 21.45 18.20 -13.81
C VAL A 588 20.63 19.37 -13.29
N LEU A 589 19.51 19.11 -12.61
CA LEU A 589 18.74 20.17 -11.93
C LEU A 589 19.58 20.90 -10.88
N SER A 590 20.36 20.20 -10.06
CA SER A 590 21.25 20.86 -9.09
C SER A 590 22.29 21.76 -9.74
N ARG A 591 22.74 21.45 -10.95
CA ARG A 591 23.67 22.31 -11.72
C ARG A 591 22.97 23.55 -12.27
N LEU A 592 21.71 23.44 -12.71
CA LEU A 592 20.91 24.61 -13.12
C LEU A 592 20.84 25.65 -11.99
N PHE A 593 20.55 25.21 -10.76
CA PHE A 593 20.54 26.10 -9.58
C PHE A 593 21.92 26.59 -9.14
N SER A 594 22.99 26.01 -9.66
CA SER A 594 24.37 26.46 -9.42
C SER A 594 24.83 27.54 -10.40
N VAL A 595 24.06 27.83 -11.45
CA VAL A 595 24.36 28.90 -12.40
C VAL A 595 24.37 30.23 -11.66
N VAL A 596 25.50 30.93 -11.73
CA VAL A 596 25.66 32.27 -11.16
C VAL A 596 25.88 33.23 -12.32
N PRO A 597 25.03 34.27 -12.48
CA PRO A 597 25.26 35.31 -13.47
C PRO A 597 26.68 35.89 -13.33
N GLY A 598 27.49 35.78 -14.39
CA GLY A 598 28.82 36.41 -14.46
C GLY A 598 30.02 35.59 -13.95
N LEU A 599 29.86 34.34 -13.50
CA LEU A 599 30.95 33.59 -12.85
C LEU A 599 31.98 32.91 -13.79
N ALA A 600 31.91 33.11 -15.11
CA ALA A 600 32.85 32.45 -16.04
C ALA A 600 33.05 33.19 -17.39
N GLY A 601 32.68 34.47 -17.51
CA GLY A 601 32.69 35.19 -18.81
C GLY A 601 31.64 34.69 -19.83
N LEU A 602 30.94 33.59 -19.53
CA LEU A 602 29.81 33.07 -20.29
C LEU A 602 28.50 33.71 -19.81
N THR A 603 27.62 34.03 -20.76
CA THR A 603 26.24 34.43 -20.45
C THR A 603 25.49 33.26 -19.80
N PRO A 604 24.45 33.52 -18.99
CA PRO A 604 23.63 32.46 -18.42
C PRO A 604 23.10 31.44 -19.44
N ALA A 605 22.70 31.91 -20.63
CA ALA A 605 22.27 31.07 -21.72
C ALA A 605 23.39 30.13 -22.22
N GLN A 606 24.62 30.64 -22.33
CA GLN A 606 25.79 29.83 -22.70
C GLN A 606 26.18 28.82 -21.62
N GLN A 607 25.99 29.14 -20.33
CA GLN A 607 26.24 28.17 -19.26
C GLN A 607 25.21 27.03 -19.29
N VAL A 608 23.94 27.33 -19.58
CA VAL A 608 22.92 26.29 -19.79
C VAL A 608 23.21 25.46 -21.04
N ASP A 609 23.77 26.08 -22.10
CA ASP A 609 24.19 25.39 -23.34
C ASP A 609 25.21 24.25 -23.09
N THR A 610 26.11 24.43 -22.12
CA THR A 610 27.13 23.42 -21.79
C THR A 610 26.55 22.12 -21.22
N PHE A 611 25.29 22.10 -20.76
CA PHE A 611 24.65 20.87 -20.28
C PHE A 611 24.33 19.87 -21.41
N GLY A 612 24.24 20.32 -22.67
CA GLY A 612 23.81 19.48 -23.80
C GLY A 612 24.91 18.75 -24.58
N LYS A 613 26.20 18.91 -24.23
CA LYS A 613 27.31 18.31 -25.00
C LYS A 613 27.70 16.92 -24.44
N PRO A 614 27.49 15.82 -25.19
CA PRO A 614 27.86 14.48 -24.75
C PRO A 614 29.39 14.31 -24.80
N GLY A 615 30.04 14.26 -23.64
CA GLY A 615 31.50 14.07 -23.55
C GLY A 615 32.15 14.51 -22.24
N GLN A 616 31.49 15.37 -21.45
CA GLN A 616 31.99 15.78 -20.12
C GLN A 616 31.28 15.11 -18.93
N PHE A 617 30.43 14.12 -19.19
CA PHE A 617 29.59 13.49 -18.16
C PHE A 617 30.32 12.45 -17.29
N LEU A 618 31.58 12.10 -17.58
CA LEU A 618 32.27 10.96 -16.96
C LEU A 618 33.74 11.19 -16.54
N LEU A 619 34.12 12.39 -16.09
CA LEU A 619 35.40 12.56 -15.39
C LEU A 619 35.21 13.36 -14.09
N GLY A 620 35.42 12.65 -12.97
CA GLY A 620 35.46 13.22 -11.63
C GLY A 620 36.74 14.02 -11.38
N ASN A 621 36.79 14.63 -10.18
CA ASN A 621 37.97 15.15 -9.48
C ASN A 621 39.22 15.48 -10.33
N THR A 622 39.63 16.76 -10.27
CA THR A 622 40.84 17.35 -10.91
C THR A 622 40.56 17.65 -12.39
N VAL A 623 40.64 18.88 -12.86
CA VAL A 623 41.88 19.58 -13.21
C VAL A 623 41.60 21.09 -13.28
N MET A 624 42.51 21.89 -12.70
CA MET A 624 42.67 23.32 -12.97
C MET A 624 43.02 23.54 -14.45
N PHE A 625 42.37 24.49 -15.12
CA PHE A 625 42.97 25.70 -15.70
C PHE A 625 41.88 26.56 -16.34
#